data_AF-A0A786GI99-F1
#
_entry.id   AF-A0A786GI99-F1
#
_cell.length_a   1.000
_cell.length_b   1.000
_cell.length_c   1.000
_cell.angle_alpha   90.00
_cell.angle_beta   90.00
_cell.angle_gamma   90.00
#
_symmetry.space_group_name_H-M   'P 1'
#
loop_
_entity.id
_entity.type
_entity.pdbx_description
1 polymer ?
#
loop_
_entity_poly.entity_id
_entity_poly.type
_entity_poly.pdbx_seq_one_letter_code
_entity_poly.pdbx_strand_id
1 'polypeptide(L)'
;YGFWQMAYMMQSPLTLDALWHGWSAMREFTADGGRKLGIKPTHIVVPTSLEKQAVQLLERELFADGNATVSNEMKGKLELVVAD
;
A
#
# COMPACT_ATOMS: atom_id res chain seq x y z
N TYR A 1 -2.59 -10.88 -20.70
CA TYR A 1 -1.20 -10.55 -20.34
C TYR A 1 -1.22 -9.41 -19.33
N GLY A 2 -1.13 -9.69 -18.03
CA GLY A 2 -1.02 -8.67 -16.99
C GLY A 2 0.45 -8.35 -16.76
N PHE A 3 0.83 -7.07 -16.82
CA PHE A 3 2.22 -6.66 -16.65
C PHE A 3 2.57 -6.75 -15.16
N TRP A 4 3.54 -7.62 -14.82
CA TRP A 4 3.94 -7.88 -13.44
C TRP A 4 4.44 -6.64 -12.70
N GLN A 5 4.88 -5.61 -13.43
CA GLN A 5 5.34 -4.34 -12.89
C GLN A 5 4.18 -3.48 -12.33
N MET A 6 2.92 -3.84 -12.58
CA MET A 6 1.73 -3.11 -12.09
C MET A 6 1.29 -3.55 -10.69
N ALA A 7 1.89 -4.59 -10.13
CA ALA A 7 1.60 -5.08 -8.80
C ALA A 7 2.92 -5.29 -8.02
N TYR A 8 2.93 -4.91 -6.75
CA TYR A 8 4.06 -5.13 -5.85
C TYR A 8 3.61 -5.99 -4.69
N MET A 9 4.23 -7.17 -4.53
CA MET A 9 4.00 -8.01 -3.35
C MET A 9 5.04 -7.69 -2.29
N MET A 10 4.61 -7.65 -1.03
CA MET A 10 5.50 -7.44 0.12
C MET A 10 5.18 -8.47 1.21
N GLN A 11 6.21 -9.12 1.74
CA GLN A 11 6.09 -10.07 2.86
C GLN A 11 6.50 -9.41 4.19
N SER A 12 5.99 -8.20 4.43
CA SER A 12 6.27 -7.40 5.63
C SER A 12 5.02 -7.31 6.51
N PRO A 13 5.18 -7.03 7.81
CA PRO A 13 4.04 -6.74 8.68
C PRO A 13 3.23 -5.56 8.11
N LEU A 14 1.90 -5.61 8.24
CA LEU A 14 1.00 -4.59 7.72
C LEU A 14 1.06 -3.32 8.60
N THR A 15 2.06 -2.48 8.33
CA THR A 15 2.30 -1.19 9.01
C THR A 15 2.27 -0.05 7.99
N LEU A 16 2.13 1.19 8.49
CA LEU A 16 2.10 2.38 7.65
C LEU A 16 3.43 2.61 6.91
N ASP A 17 4.56 2.28 7.55
CA ASP A 17 5.89 2.38 6.93
C ASP A 17 6.06 1.39 5.77
N ALA A 18 5.64 0.13 5.98
CA ALA A 18 5.66 -0.89 4.92
C ALA A 18 4.77 -0.51 3.73
N LEU A 19 3.60 0.09 4.01
CA LEU A 19 2.69 0.62 3.00
C LEU A 19 3.34 1.72 2.14
N TRP A 20 4.03 2.68 2.78
CA TRP A 20 4.75 3.76 2.09
C TRP A 20 5.93 3.24 1.27
N HIS A 21 6.65 2.24 1.77
CA HIS A 21 7.73 1.60 1.06
C HIS A 21 7.19 0.93 -0.22
N GLY A 22 6.13 0.13 -0.12
CA GLY A 22 5.48 -0.49 -1.29
C GLY A 22 4.95 0.53 -2.29
N TRP A 23 4.32 1.59 -1.81
CA TRP A 23 3.81 2.69 -2.64
C TRP A 23 4.91 3.40 -3.44
N SER A 24 6.04 3.67 -2.79
CA SER A 24 7.20 4.32 -3.41
C SER A 24 7.88 3.39 -4.42
N ALA A 25 8.09 2.12 -4.05
CA ALA A 25 8.64 1.10 -4.94
C ALA A 25 7.82 0.95 -6.23
N MET A 26 6.49 0.94 -6.13
CA MET A 26 5.62 0.88 -7.30
C MET A 26 5.77 2.09 -8.24
N ARG A 27 6.03 3.28 -7.69
CA ARG A 27 6.22 4.52 -8.48
C ARG A 27 7.61 4.61 -9.11
N GLU A 28 8.57 3.85 -8.60
CA GLU A 28 9.94 3.79 -9.11
C GLU A 28 10.10 2.83 -10.28
N PHE A 29 9.15 1.93 -10.52
CA PHE A 29 9.22 1.01 -11.66
C PHE A 29 9.39 1.76 -12.99
N THR A 30 10.41 1.33 -13.73
CA THR A 30 10.77 1.83 -15.06
C THR A 30 10.47 0.79 -16.12
N ALA A 31 10.03 1.27 -17.28
CA ALA A 31 9.87 0.47 -18.49
C ALA A 31 11.23 0.21 -19.14
N ASP A 32 11.26 -0.72 -20.09
CA ASP A 32 12.40 -0.90 -20.98
C ASP A 32 12.76 0.42 -21.67
N GLY A 33 13.98 0.91 -21.44
CA GLY A 33 14.43 2.24 -21.86
C GLY A 33 14.47 3.31 -20.76
N GLY A 34 14.29 2.94 -19.48
CA GLY A 34 14.55 3.81 -18.32
C GLY A 34 13.51 4.89 -18.06
N ARG A 35 12.38 4.87 -18.78
CA ARG A 35 11.25 5.78 -18.55
C ARG A 35 10.39 5.26 -17.40
N LYS A 36 10.00 6.14 -16.48
CA LYS A 36 9.04 5.81 -15.43
C LYS A 36 7.70 5.39 -16.04
N LEU A 37 7.11 4.32 -15.54
CA LEU A 37 5.82 3.80 -16.03
C LEU A 37 4.62 4.65 -15.60
N GLY A 38 4.82 5.59 -14.66
CA GLY A 38 3.74 6.44 -14.16
C GLY A 38 2.69 5.68 -13.35
N ILE A 39 3.07 4.54 -12.75
CA ILE A 39 2.19 3.70 -11.96
C ILE A 39 1.71 4.48 -10.74
N LYS A 40 0.39 4.52 -10.57
CA LYS A 40 -0.27 5.06 -9.39
C LYS A 40 -0.95 3.88 -8.70
N PRO A 41 -0.48 3.46 -7.51
CA PRO A 41 -1.16 2.40 -6.78
C PRO A 41 -2.56 2.88 -6.39
N THR A 42 -3.55 2.02 -6.57
CA THR A 42 -4.96 2.33 -6.31
C THR A 42 -5.62 1.33 -5.38
N HIS A 43 -5.12 0.09 -5.34
CA HIS A 43 -5.68 -0.99 -4.55
C HIS A 43 -4.60 -1.59 -3.65
N ILE A 44 -4.99 -1.98 -2.45
CA ILE A 44 -4.21 -2.86 -1.58
C ILE A 44 -4.94 -4.19 -1.46
N VAL A 45 -4.23 -5.26 -1.79
CA VAL A 45 -4.77 -6.63 -1.70
C VAL A 45 -4.21 -7.27 -0.44
N VAL A 46 -5.10 -7.75 0.44
CA VAL A 46 -4.72 -8.46 1.67
C VAL A 46 -5.44 -9.80 1.78
N PRO A 47 -4.84 -10.81 2.43
CA PRO A 47 -5.54 -12.03 2.78
C PRO A 47 -6.59 -11.77 3.87
N THR A 48 -7.61 -12.62 3.94
CA THR A 48 -8.70 -12.55 4.95
C THR A 48 -8.20 -12.48 6.39
N SER A 49 -7.06 -13.12 6.69
CA SER A 49 -6.43 -13.09 8.02
C SER A 49 -5.94 -11.70 8.45
N LEU A 50 -5.67 -10.80 7.49
CA LEU A 50 -5.16 -9.44 7.72
C LEU A 50 -6.21 -8.36 7.44
N GLU A 51 -7.41 -8.72 7.00
CA GLU A 51 -8.50 -7.78 6.68
C GLU A 51 -8.76 -6.79 7.81
N LYS A 52 -8.93 -7.28 9.04
CA LYS A 52 -9.18 -6.42 10.22
C LYS A 52 -8.07 -5.38 10.42
N GLN A 53 -6.81 -5.78 10.21
CA GLN A 53 -5.67 -4.86 10.33
C GLN A 53 -5.65 -3.85 9.18
N ALA A 54 -5.98 -4.28 7.96
CA ALA A 54 -6.03 -3.44 6.78
C ALA A 54 -7.14 -2.38 6.85
N VAL A 55 -8.34 -2.77 7.29
CA VAL A 55 -9.46 -1.85 7.55
C VAL A 55 -9.05 -0.82 8.59
N GLN A 56 -8.47 -1.26 9.71
CA GLN A 56 -7.96 -0.36 10.73
C GLN A 56 -6.86 0.57 10.20
N LEU A 57 -5.99 0.09 9.31
CA LEU A 57 -4.93 0.88 8.71
C LEU A 57 -5.44 1.90 7.68
N LEU A 58 -6.54 1.64 6.98
CA LEU A 58 -7.08 2.54 5.96
C LEU A 58 -8.11 3.52 6.53
N GLU A 59 -8.90 3.09 7.50
CA GLU A 59 -10.00 3.89 8.06
C GLU A 59 -9.58 4.76 9.25
N ARG A 60 -8.62 4.30 10.08
CA ARG A 60 -8.19 5.09 11.24
C ARG A 60 -7.44 6.33 10.76
N GLU A 61 -7.98 7.49 11.13
CA GLU A 61 -7.40 8.81 10.82
C GLU A 61 -6.12 9.08 11.62
N LEU A 62 -6.00 8.45 12.78
CA LEU A 62 -4.95 8.70 13.76
C LEU A 62 -4.37 7.36 14.23
N PHE A 63 -3.07 7.19 14.00
CA PHE A 63 -2.28 6.15 14.65
C PHE A 63 -1.60 6.75 15.88
N ALA A 64 -1.70 6.05 17.01
CA ALA A 64 -0.88 6.32 18.18
C ALA A 64 0.36 5.44 18.05
N ASP A 65 1.45 6.00 17.52
CA ASP A 65 2.76 5.36 17.50
C ASP A 65 3.67 6.12 18.45
N GLY A 66 3.83 5.60 19.68
CA GLY A 66 4.39 6.38 20.77
C GLY A 66 3.60 7.67 21.04
N ASN A 67 4.21 8.64 21.72
CA ASN A 67 3.56 9.86 22.21
C ASN A 67 3.13 10.87 21.10
N ALA A 68 3.00 10.43 19.84
CA ALA A 68 2.68 11.26 18.68
C ALA A 68 1.48 10.69 17.90
N THR A 69 0.49 11.53 17.66
CA THR A 69 -0.61 11.25 16.73
C THR A 69 -0.10 11.40 15.30
N VAL A 70 0.11 10.30 14.60
CA VAL A 70 0.46 10.33 13.18
C VAL A 70 -0.85 10.34 12.39
N SER A 71 -1.07 11.42 11.63
CA SER A 71 -2.19 11.53 10.70
C SER A 71 -2.01 10.52 9.56
N ASN A 72 -3.06 9.76 9.25
CA ASN A 72 -3.02 8.79 8.16
C ASN A 72 -3.03 9.49 6.79
N GLU A 73 -1.84 9.84 6.30
CA GLU A 73 -1.66 10.50 4.99
C GLU A 73 -2.10 9.65 3.78
N MET A 74 -2.37 8.37 3.99
CA MET A 74 -2.82 7.42 2.97
C MET A 74 -4.32 7.14 3.01
N LYS A 75 -5.06 7.75 3.95
CA LYS A 75 -6.52 7.66 4.02
C LYS A 75 -7.15 8.16 2.72
N GLY A 76 -7.99 7.33 2.11
CA GLY A 76 -8.71 7.63 0.87
C GLY A 76 -7.88 7.55 -0.41
N LYS A 77 -6.61 7.13 -0.35
CA LYS A 77 -5.76 6.95 -1.54
C LYS A 77 -5.76 5.52 -2.09
N LEU A 78 -6.22 4.55 -1.30
CA LEU A 78 -6.21 3.12 -1.63
C LEU A 78 -7.57 2.50 -1.34
N GLU A 79 -8.04 1.65 -2.26
CA GLU A 79 -9.18 0.76 -2.08
C GLU A 79 -8.72 -0.60 -1.53
N LEU A 80 -9.42 -1.10 -0.51
CA LEU A 80 -9.14 -2.40 0.09
C LEU A 80 -9.76 -3.51 -0.76
N VAL A 81 -8.95 -4.50 -1.13
CA VAL A 81 -9.40 -5.74 -1.76
C VAL A 81 -9.02 -6.90 -0.87
N VAL A 82 -10.01 -7.68 -0.46
CA VAL A 82 -9.80 -8.93 0.29
C VAL A 82 -9.77 -10.07 -0.72
N ALA A 83 -8.67 -10.83 -0.74
CA ALA A 83 -8.57 -12.04 -1.55
C ALA A 83 -9.15 -13.23 -0.75
N ASP A 84 -10.38 -13.62 -1.09
CA ASP A 84 -11.04 -14.88 -0.67
C ASP A 84 -10.65 -16.05 -1.58
#